data_AF-A0A9D8RJQ7-F1
#
_entry.id   AF-A0A9D8RJQ7-F1
#
_cell.length_a   1.000
_cell.length_b   1.000
_cell.length_c   1.000
_cell.angle_alpha   90.00
_cell.angle_beta   90.00
_cell.angle_gamma   90.00
#
_symmetry.space_group_name_H-M   'P 1'
#
loop_
_entity.id
_entity.type
_entity.pdbx_description
1 polymer ?
#
loop_
_entity_poly.entity_id
_entity_poly.type
_entity_poly.pdbx_seq_one_letter_code
_entity_poly.pdbx_strand_id
1 'polypeptide(L)'
;MTEKQWKALNEFKDVFKTQIEAWETAFPELAELQKKAAKEANTPDYSFETPVVYNSDLDRLTREDEIKLIVIGDNPGKDEQLLKNQRYLVGQAGKIADGFFKRNPELGIDFRKNVIILNKTPVHSAKTAQLKKIAKLGGEGVAALLEESQIWMAQKTAELHKAFFENCELWLVGYSELKEKGLFTSYRDTLKQSISGAQWDKVFVFQHFSMNRFTIDLAEYTKQNEAVLKNKSLKETIAQLGILHKTEIFGC
;
A
#
# COMPACT_ATOMS: atom_id res chain seq x y z
N MET A 1 11.73 -7.57 -16.72
CA MET A 1 12.04 -8.34 -15.48
C MET A 1 13.04 -9.47 -15.73
N THR A 2 13.85 -9.82 -14.73
CA THR A 2 14.70 -11.03 -14.74
C THR A 2 13.87 -12.30 -14.52
N GLU A 3 14.42 -13.49 -14.79
CA GLU A 3 13.75 -14.78 -14.50
C GLU A 3 13.34 -14.89 -13.03
N LYS A 4 14.23 -14.49 -12.11
CA LYS A 4 13.98 -14.51 -10.66
C LYS A 4 12.81 -13.59 -10.28
N GLN A 5 12.80 -12.37 -10.82
CA GLN A 5 11.73 -11.41 -10.57
C GLN A 5 10.38 -11.89 -11.12
N TRP A 6 10.38 -12.41 -12.36
CA TRP A 6 9.18 -12.90 -13.01
C TRP A 6 8.59 -14.10 -12.28
N LYS A 7 9.43 -15.06 -11.86
CA LYS A 7 9.01 -16.19 -11.03
C LYS A 7 8.38 -15.73 -9.71
N ALA A 8 9.06 -14.84 -8.97
CA ALA A 8 8.56 -14.33 -7.71
C ALA A 8 7.22 -13.58 -7.85
N LEU A 9 7.05 -12.81 -8.94
CA LEU A 9 5.78 -12.14 -9.23
C LEU A 9 4.66 -13.14 -9.52
N ASN A 10 4.91 -14.17 -10.33
CA ASN A 10 3.89 -15.19 -10.61
C ASN A 10 3.50 -15.97 -9.35
N GLU A 11 4.48 -16.40 -8.57
CA GLU A 11 4.24 -17.07 -7.28
C GLU A 11 3.40 -16.18 -6.35
N PHE A 12 3.74 -14.89 -6.24
CA PHE A 12 2.96 -13.92 -5.47
C PHE A 12 1.51 -13.81 -5.95
N LYS A 13 1.28 -13.71 -7.27
CA LYS A 13 -0.08 -13.60 -7.84
C LYS A 13 -0.92 -14.83 -7.51
N ASP A 14 -0.36 -16.02 -7.69
CA ASP A 14 -1.09 -17.28 -7.51
C ASP A 14 -1.49 -17.50 -6.05
N VAL A 15 -0.54 -17.29 -5.13
CA VAL A 15 -0.84 -17.41 -3.69
C VAL A 15 -1.77 -16.32 -3.20
N PHE A 16 -1.70 -15.11 -3.77
CA PHE A 16 -2.58 -14.02 -3.37
C PHE A 16 -4.03 -14.26 -3.80
N LYS A 17 -4.26 -14.72 -5.04
CA LYS A 17 -5.61 -15.11 -5.50
C LYS A 17 -6.21 -16.20 -4.61
N THR A 18 -5.43 -17.25 -4.34
CA THR A 18 -5.84 -18.34 -3.46
C THR A 18 -6.20 -17.85 -2.05
N GLN A 19 -5.41 -16.92 -1.51
CA GLN A 19 -5.66 -16.37 -0.17
C GLN A 19 -6.90 -15.49 -0.13
N ILE A 20 -7.17 -14.70 -1.18
CA ILE A 20 -8.40 -13.90 -1.30
C ILE A 20 -9.63 -14.82 -1.27
N GLU A 21 -9.63 -15.89 -2.08
CA GLU A 21 -10.73 -16.86 -2.11
C GLU A 21 -10.95 -17.53 -0.74
N ALA A 22 -9.86 -17.85 -0.05
CA ALA A 22 -9.91 -18.43 1.29
C ALA A 22 -10.56 -17.47 2.31
N TRP A 23 -10.19 -16.18 2.29
CA TRP A 23 -10.79 -15.17 3.16
C TRP A 23 -12.27 -14.92 2.84
N GLU A 24 -12.63 -14.83 1.57
CA GLU A 24 -14.02 -14.63 1.17
C GLU A 24 -14.91 -15.84 1.55
N THR A 25 -14.38 -17.05 1.42
CA THR A 25 -15.08 -18.29 1.82
C THR A 25 -15.24 -18.38 3.33
N ALA A 26 -14.21 -18.00 4.09
CA ALA A 26 -14.22 -18.09 5.55
C ALA A 26 -15.09 -17.02 6.22
N PHE A 27 -15.30 -15.87 5.56
CA PHE A 27 -16.02 -14.72 6.12
C PHE A 27 -17.10 -14.18 5.16
N PRO A 28 -18.14 -14.97 4.84
CA PRO A 28 -19.20 -14.57 3.92
C PRO A 28 -20.00 -13.34 4.39
N GLU A 29 -19.96 -13.03 5.69
CA GLU A 29 -20.63 -11.88 6.30
C GLU A 29 -19.90 -10.54 6.08
N LEU A 30 -18.66 -10.55 5.60
CA LEU A 30 -17.79 -9.38 5.55
C LEU A 30 -18.40 -8.21 4.75
N ALA A 31 -19.09 -8.52 3.64
CA ALA A 31 -19.76 -7.52 2.80
C ALA A 31 -20.83 -6.75 3.58
N GLU A 32 -21.64 -7.44 4.38
CA GLU A 32 -22.70 -6.83 5.19
C GLU A 32 -22.12 -6.02 6.35
N LEU A 33 -21.03 -6.49 6.96
CA LEU A 33 -20.31 -5.74 8.00
C LEU A 33 -19.72 -4.44 7.46
N GLN A 34 -19.15 -4.46 6.25
CA GLN A 34 -18.63 -3.28 5.56
C GLN A 34 -19.75 -2.27 5.27
N LYS A 35 -20.90 -2.73 4.74
CA LYS A 35 -22.09 -1.89 4.53
C LYS A 35 -22.55 -1.23 5.83
N LYS A 36 -22.67 -2.03 6.91
CA LYS A 36 -23.08 -1.53 8.22
C LYS A 36 -22.10 -0.51 8.78
N ALA A 37 -20.80 -0.77 8.70
CA ALA A 37 -19.76 0.16 9.15
C ALA A 37 -19.79 1.48 8.37
N ALA A 38 -20.00 1.43 7.05
CA ALA A 38 -20.12 2.63 6.21
C ALA A 38 -21.37 3.46 6.57
N LYS A 39 -22.51 2.79 6.77
CA LYS A 39 -23.78 3.42 7.19
C LYS A 39 -23.65 4.11 8.54
N GLU A 40 -23.08 3.43 9.54
CA GLU A 40 -22.86 4.02 10.87
C GLU A 40 -21.88 5.20 10.84
N ALA A 41 -21.00 5.27 9.84
CA ALA A 41 -20.08 6.38 9.61
C ALA A 41 -20.65 7.51 8.74
N ASN A 42 -21.96 7.50 8.43
CA ASN A 42 -22.62 8.45 7.52
C ASN A 42 -21.91 8.58 6.17
N THR A 43 -21.38 7.46 5.65
CA THR A 43 -20.78 7.44 4.31
C THR A 43 -21.91 7.52 3.30
N PRO A 44 -21.83 8.38 2.26
CA PRO A 44 -22.81 8.38 1.18
C PRO A 44 -22.92 7.00 0.53
N ASP A 45 -24.12 6.64 0.11
CA ASP A 45 -24.40 5.35 -0.51
C ASP A 45 -23.49 5.11 -1.73
N TYR A 46 -22.97 3.88 -1.82
CA TYR A 46 -22.15 3.39 -2.92
C TYR A 46 -22.30 1.87 -3.00
N SER A 47 -21.88 1.26 -4.12
CA SER A 47 -21.97 -0.20 -4.28
C SER A 47 -20.91 -0.94 -3.46
N PHE A 48 -21.26 -2.14 -3.00
CA PHE A 48 -20.35 -3.08 -2.35
C PHE A 48 -20.37 -4.37 -3.18
N GLU A 49 -19.28 -4.63 -3.89
CA GLU A 49 -19.15 -5.67 -4.90
C GLU A 49 -18.01 -6.64 -4.58
N THR A 50 -16.87 -6.16 -4.08
CA THR A 50 -15.70 -7.01 -3.73
C THR A 50 -15.22 -6.74 -2.29
N PRO A 51 -15.56 -7.57 -1.30
CA PRO A 51 -15.19 -7.34 0.11
C PRO A 51 -13.69 -7.45 0.38
N VAL A 52 -13.00 -8.35 -0.31
CA VAL A 52 -11.56 -8.54 -0.22
C VAL A 52 -10.97 -8.44 -1.62
N VAL A 53 -10.22 -7.39 -1.91
CA VAL A 53 -9.90 -7.03 -3.30
C VAL A 53 -8.56 -7.65 -3.70
N TYR A 54 -8.53 -8.33 -4.83
CA TYR A 54 -7.29 -8.64 -5.55
C TYR A 54 -6.96 -7.51 -6.54
N ASN A 55 -5.69 -7.10 -6.65
CA ASN A 55 -5.29 -6.08 -7.61
C ASN A 55 -5.06 -6.67 -9.01
N SER A 56 -6.04 -6.54 -9.89
CA SER A 56 -5.99 -7.04 -11.28
C SER A 56 -4.93 -6.35 -12.15
N ASP A 57 -4.36 -5.21 -11.75
CA ASP A 57 -3.20 -4.65 -12.46
C ASP A 57 -1.96 -5.57 -12.38
N LEU A 58 -1.88 -6.45 -11.37
CA LEU A 58 -0.81 -7.45 -11.28
C LEU A 58 -0.84 -8.44 -12.44
N ASP A 59 -2.04 -8.79 -12.92
CA ASP A 59 -2.22 -9.73 -14.05
C ASP A 59 -1.84 -9.12 -15.40
N ARG A 60 -1.75 -7.79 -15.47
CA ARG A 60 -1.38 -7.07 -16.69
C ARG A 60 0.13 -6.95 -16.88
N LEU A 61 0.89 -7.23 -15.83
CA LEU A 61 2.35 -7.20 -15.89
C LEU A 61 2.87 -8.37 -16.73
N THR A 62 3.80 -8.05 -17.61
CA THR A 62 4.48 -8.95 -18.53
C THR A 62 5.96 -9.03 -18.18
N ARG A 63 6.65 -10.05 -18.68
CA ARG A 63 8.07 -10.24 -18.41
C ARG A 63 8.91 -9.08 -18.93
N GLU A 64 8.45 -8.40 -19.96
CA GLU A 64 9.10 -7.27 -20.64
C GLU A 64 9.02 -5.98 -19.82
N ASP A 65 8.10 -5.90 -18.84
CA ASP A 65 7.95 -4.71 -18.02
C ASP A 65 9.17 -4.47 -17.11
N GLU A 66 9.39 -3.19 -16.83
CA GLU A 66 10.41 -2.70 -15.92
C GLU A 66 9.74 -2.16 -14.65
N ILE A 67 9.93 -2.86 -13.52
CA ILE A 67 9.41 -2.44 -12.22
C ILE A 67 10.50 -1.71 -11.46
N LYS A 68 10.21 -0.48 -11.03
CA LYS A 68 11.12 0.42 -10.30
C LYS A 68 10.66 0.72 -8.88
N LEU A 69 9.39 0.45 -8.59
CA LEU A 69 8.78 0.83 -7.33
C LEU A 69 7.68 -0.15 -6.92
N ILE A 70 7.64 -0.48 -5.63
CA ILE A 70 6.49 -1.09 -4.97
C ILE A 70 5.87 -0.03 -4.05
N VAL A 71 4.59 0.29 -4.24
CA VAL A 71 3.84 1.21 -3.38
C VAL A 71 2.84 0.44 -2.54
N ILE A 72 2.86 0.68 -1.22
CA ILE A 72 1.93 0.07 -0.27
C ILE A 72 0.94 1.12 0.24
N GLY A 73 -0.30 1.05 -0.22
CA GLY A 73 -1.43 1.82 0.29
C GLY A 73 -2.00 1.23 1.59
N ASP A 74 -3.07 1.81 2.13
CA ASP A 74 -3.71 1.33 3.37
C ASP A 74 -4.57 0.10 3.09
N ASN A 75 -5.68 0.32 2.37
CA ASN A 75 -6.66 -0.68 2.04
C ASN A 75 -7.48 -0.24 0.80
N PRO A 76 -8.19 -1.14 0.11
CA PRO A 76 -9.02 -0.79 -1.05
C PRO A 76 -10.17 0.15 -0.66
N GLY A 77 -10.30 1.25 -1.40
CA GLY A 77 -11.38 2.23 -1.26
C GLY A 77 -12.62 1.90 -2.10
N LYS A 78 -13.52 2.88 -2.22
CA LYS A 78 -14.82 2.73 -2.90
C LYS A 78 -14.69 2.40 -4.39
N ASP A 79 -13.70 2.99 -5.06
CA ASP A 79 -13.48 2.79 -6.49
C ASP A 79 -12.71 1.49 -6.75
N GLU A 80 -11.78 1.16 -5.85
CA GLU A 80 -10.90 0.00 -5.97
C GLU A 80 -11.66 -1.33 -5.93
N GLN A 81 -12.73 -1.43 -5.13
CA GLN A 81 -13.51 -2.66 -4.92
C GLN A 81 -14.55 -2.96 -6.02
N LEU A 82 -14.81 -2.00 -6.93
CA LEU A 82 -15.78 -2.21 -8.01
C LEU A 82 -15.29 -3.31 -8.94
N LEU A 83 -16.15 -4.24 -9.37
CA LEU A 83 -15.81 -5.35 -10.28
C LEU A 83 -15.18 -4.86 -11.57
N LYS A 84 -15.67 -3.74 -12.11
CA LYS A 84 -15.12 -3.09 -13.31
C LYS A 84 -13.69 -2.56 -13.14
N ASN A 85 -13.26 -2.36 -11.89
CA ASN A 85 -11.97 -1.81 -11.55
C ASN A 85 -11.07 -2.91 -10.98
N GLN A 86 -11.33 -3.39 -9.76
CA GLN A 86 -10.47 -4.33 -9.01
C GLN A 86 -9.00 -3.98 -9.11
N ARG A 87 -8.68 -2.72 -8.87
CA ARG A 87 -7.34 -2.13 -9.05
C ARG A 87 -7.04 -1.20 -7.90
N TYR A 88 -5.80 -1.20 -7.44
CA TYR A 88 -5.40 -0.36 -6.32
C TYR A 88 -5.00 1.04 -6.73
N LEU A 89 -5.28 2.00 -5.84
CA LEU A 89 -5.04 3.43 -6.05
C LEU A 89 -5.60 3.87 -7.41
N VAL A 90 -6.89 3.67 -7.67
CA VAL A 90 -7.59 4.17 -8.88
C VAL A 90 -8.56 5.29 -8.56
N GLY A 91 -8.93 5.45 -7.28
CA GLY A 91 -9.63 6.62 -6.78
C GLY A 91 -8.73 7.87 -6.69
N GLN A 92 -9.21 8.86 -5.93
CA GLN A 92 -8.57 10.19 -5.89
C GLN A 92 -7.10 10.16 -5.46
N ALA A 93 -6.75 9.36 -4.45
CA ALA A 93 -5.36 9.25 -3.98
C ALA A 93 -4.42 8.75 -5.09
N GLY A 94 -4.88 7.79 -5.89
CA GLY A 94 -4.13 7.26 -7.02
C GLY A 94 -4.01 8.22 -8.20
N LYS A 95 -5.02 9.05 -8.47
CA LYS A 95 -4.94 10.14 -9.46
C LYS A 95 -3.92 11.20 -9.03
N ILE A 96 -3.86 11.52 -7.74
CA ILE A 96 -2.86 12.45 -7.18
C ILE A 96 -1.46 11.87 -7.32
N ALA A 97 -1.26 10.60 -6.94
CA ALA A 97 0.02 9.91 -7.07
C ALA A 97 0.50 9.87 -8.54
N ASP A 98 -0.36 9.40 -9.46
CA ASP A 98 -0.07 9.38 -10.90
C ASP A 98 0.28 10.78 -11.44
N GLY A 99 -0.49 11.79 -11.04
CA GLY A 99 -0.23 13.18 -11.39
C GLY A 99 1.11 13.70 -10.85
N PHE A 100 1.53 13.27 -9.66
CA PHE A 100 2.84 13.62 -9.11
C PHE A 100 3.97 13.08 -9.98
N PHE A 101 3.97 11.80 -10.32
CA PHE A 101 5.02 11.22 -11.16
C PHE A 101 5.04 11.80 -12.58
N LYS A 102 3.86 12.07 -13.17
CA LYS A 102 3.77 12.72 -14.49
C LYS A 102 4.33 14.14 -14.53
N ARG A 103 4.23 14.89 -13.42
CA ARG A 103 4.79 16.25 -13.30
C ARG A 103 6.29 16.27 -13.00
N ASN A 104 6.85 15.13 -12.59
CA ASN A 104 8.27 15.01 -12.22
C ASN A 104 8.92 13.88 -13.05
N PRO A 105 9.01 14.02 -14.39
CA PRO A 105 9.52 12.98 -15.28
C PRO A 105 10.99 12.61 -15.01
N GLU A 106 11.76 13.47 -14.34
CA GLU A 106 13.12 13.19 -13.89
C GLU A 106 13.22 12.01 -12.91
N LEU A 107 12.11 11.61 -12.29
CA LEU A 107 12.03 10.39 -11.48
C LEU A 107 12.09 9.12 -12.33
N GLY A 108 11.81 9.20 -13.64
CA GLY A 108 11.88 8.08 -14.57
C GLY A 108 10.87 6.96 -14.27
N ILE A 109 9.75 7.29 -13.61
CA ILE A 109 8.70 6.36 -13.18
C ILE A 109 7.38 6.77 -13.83
N ASP A 110 6.83 5.90 -14.69
CA ASP A 110 5.42 5.90 -15.05
C ASP A 110 4.66 5.14 -13.96
N PHE A 111 3.82 5.85 -13.20
CA PHE A 111 3.12 5.29 -12.04
C PHE A 111 2.20 4.10 -12.38
N ARG A 112 1.78 3.97 -13.63
CA ARG A 112 0.88 2.88 -14.07
C ARG A 112 1.59 1.74 -14.78
N LYS A 113 2.88 1.88 -15.08
CA LYS A 113 3.68 0.84 -15.75
C LYS A 113 4.84 0.33 -14.90
N ASN A 114 5.54 1.24 -14.22
CA ASN A 114 6.76 0.90 -13.47
C ASN A 114 6.51 0.54 -12.01
N VAL A 115 5.26 0.51 -11.57
CA VAL A 115 4.89 0.42 -10.16
C VAL A 115 3.99 -0.78 -9.89
N ILE A 116 4.42 -1.63 -8.96
CA ILE A 116 3.54 -2.62 -8.33
C ILE A 116 2.84 -1.93 -7.16
N ILE A 117 1.51 -1.96 -7.15
CA ILE A 117 0.71 -1.34 -6.09
C ILE A 117 0.06 -2.44 -5.25
N LEU A 118 0.35 -2.45 -3.94
CA LEU A 118 -0.24 -3.34 -2.94
C LEU A 118 -0.88 -2.49 -1.82
N ASN A 119 -1.58 -3.15 -0.88
CA ASN A 119 -2.14 -2.52 0.30
C ASN A 119 -1.69 -3.26 1.57
N LYS A 120 -1.73 -2.59 2.72
CA LYS A 120 -1.45 -3.21 4.02
C LYS A 120 -2.47 -4.28 4.37
N THR A 121 -3.71 -4.13 3.92
CA THR A 121 -4.73 -5.20 3.92
C THR A 121 -5.53 -5.13 2.62
N PRO A 122 -5.97 -6.26 2.04
CA PRO A 122 -6.86 -6.28 0.90
C PRO A 122 -8.33 -6.10 1.28
N VAL A 123 -8.67 -5.99 2.58
CA VAL A 123 -10.05 -5.82 3.03
C VAL A 123 -10.56 -4.42 2.70
N HIS A 124 -11.66 -4.35 1.96
CA HIS A 124 -12.26 -3.09 1.55
C HIS A 124 -12.87 -2.30 2.73
N SER A 125 -12.75 -0.97 2.67
CA SER A 125 -13.60 -0.03 3.40
C SER A 125 -13.67 1.33 2.68
N ALA A 126 -14.69 2.16 2.93
CA ALA A 126 -14.76 3.49 2.30
C ALA A 126 -13.68 4.45 2.81
N LYS A 127 -13.29 4.29 4.08
CA LYS A 127 -12.23 5.03 4.77
C LYS A 127 -11.51 4.07 5.72
N THR A 128 -10.18 4.13 5.77
CA THR A 128 -9.33 3.28 6.62
C THR A 128 -9.84 3.12 8.06
N ALA A 129 -10.32 4.20 8.68
CA ALA A 129 -10.85 4.18 10.05
C ALA A 129 -12.05 3.23 10.26
N GLN A 130 -12.78 2.88 9.20
CA GLN A 130 -13.91 1.96 9.27
C GLN A 130 -13.49 0.51 9.46
N LEU A 131 -12.23 0.13 9.20
CA LEU A 131 -11.73 -1.22 9.46
C LEU A 131 -11.83 -1.58 10.95
N LYS A 132 -11.58 -0.62 11.86
CA LYS A 132 -11.80 -0.81 13.32
C LYS A 132 -13.27 -1.09 13.64
N LYS A 133 -14.18 -0.46 12.90
CA LYS A 133 -15.61 -0.66 13.07
C LYS A 133 -16.06 -2.02 12.53
N ILE A 134 -15.54 -2.44 11.40
CA ILE A 134 -15.77 -3.77 10.81
C ILE A 134 -15.31 -4.86 11.79
N ALA A 135 -14.09 -4.74 12.33
CA ALA A 135 -13.59 -5.64 13.38
C ALA A 135 -14.55 -5.74 14.57
N LYS A 136 -14.99 -4.58 15.10
CA LYS A 136 -15.92 -4.54 16.24
C LYS A 136 -17.27 -5.19 15.94
N LEU A 137 -17.81 -5.00 14.74
CA LEU A 137 -19.12 -5.54 14.35
C LEU A 137 -19.06 -7.05 14.08
N GLY A 138 -17.95 -7.55 13.53
CA GLY A 138 -17.75 -8.97 13.21
C GLY A 138 -17.18 -9.81 14.35
N GLY A 139 -16.85 -9.21 15.49
CA GLY A 139 -16.31 -9.93 16.65
C GLY A 139 -14.88 -10.44 16.45
N GLU A 140 -14.48 -11.38 17.29
CA GLU A 140 -13.09 -11.88 17.34
C GLU A 140 -12.62 -12.49 16.02
N GLY A 141 -13.50 -13.21 15.28
CA GLY A 141 -13.16 -13.82 14.00
C GLY A 141 -12.74 -12.79 12.95
N VAL A 142 -13.54 -11.74 12.75
CA VAL A 142 -13.24 -10.69 11.77
C VAL A 142 -12.10 -9.79 12.23
N ALA A 143 -11.94 -9.58 13.54
CA ALA A 143 -10.77 -8.90 14.08
C ALA A 143 -9.48 -9.68 13.77
N ALA A 144 -9.50 -11.00 13.96
CA ALA A 144 -8.37 -11.89 13.64
C ALA A 144 -8.08 -11.90 12.12
N LEU A 145 -9.10 -11.93 11.26
CA LEU A 145 -8.93 -11.78 9.81
C LEU A 145 -8.20 -10.48 9.43
N LEU A 146 -8.61 -9.36 10.03
CA LEU A 146 -8.02 -8.06 9.72
C LEU A 146 -6.56 -7.97 10.17
N GLU A 147 -6.19 -8.64 11.26
CA GLU A 147 -4.81 -8.76 11.70
C GLU A 147 -4.02 -9.73 10.82
N GLU A 148 -4.54 -10.93 10.56
CA GLU A 148 -3.86 -11.95 9.77
C GLU A 148 -3.65 -11.48 8.32
N SER A 149 -4.63 -10.83 7.70
CA SER A 149 -4.46 -10.25 6.36
C SER A 149 -3.34 -9.20 6.30
N GLN A 150 -3.10 -8.47 7.38
CA GLN A 150 -1.97 -7.53 7.45
C GLN A 150 -0.62 -8.24 7.57
N ILE A 151 -0.54 -9.26 8.43
CA ILE A 151 0.65 -10.08 8.60
C ILE A 151 1.01 -10.76 7.28
N TRP A 152 0.02 -11.38 6.63
CA TRP A 152 0.17 -12.05 5.35
C TRP A 152 0.66 -11.08 4.27
N MET A 153 0.02 -9.91 4.12
CA MET A 153 0.43 -8.91 3.14
C MET A 153 1.84 -8.38 3.40
N ALA A 154 2.23 -8.18 4.66
CA ALA A 154 3.58 -7.73 5.01
C ALA A 154 4.64 -8.77 4.66
N GLN A 155 4.39 -10.05 4.97
CA GLN A 155 5.29 -11.17 4.62
C GLN A 155 5.45 -11.29 3.10
N LYS A 156 4.34 -11.32 2.36
CA LYS A 156 4.38 -11.48 0.91
C LYS A 156 4.92 -10.25 0.19
N THR A 157 4.70 -9.06 0.73
CA THR A 157 5.37 -7.84 0.26
C THR A 157 6.89 -7.93 0.46
N ALA A 158 7.35 -8.39 1.62
CA ALA A 158 8.78 -8.54 1.88
C ALA A 158 9.44 -9.58 0.96
N GLU A 159 8.79 -10.73 0.76
CA GLU A 159 9.23 -11.76 -0.19
C GLU A 159 9.36 -11.21 -1.61
N LEU A 160 8.32 -10.50 -2.08
CA LEU A 160 8.32 -9.88 -3.39
C LEU A 160 9.43 -8.81 -3.49
N HIS A 161 9.52 -7.90 -2.53
CA HIS A 161 10.53 -6.85 -2.51
C HIS A 161 11.95 -7.43 -2.54
N LYS A 162 12.22 -8.52 -1.81
CA LYS A 162 13.52 -9.21 -1.85
C LYS A 162 13.90 -9.73 -3.24
N ALA A 163 12.94 -10.02 -4.11
CA ALA A 163 13.22 -10.39 -5.50
C ALA A 163 13.54 -9.17 -6.39
N PHE A 164 13.07 -7.98 -6.02
CA PHE A 164 13.16 -6.76 -6.84
C PHE A 164 14.16 -5.70 -6.32
N PHE A 165 14.63 -5.80 -5.07
CA PHE A 165 15.33 -4.72 -4.34
C PHE A 165 16.55 -4.09 -5.02
N GLU A 166 17.22 -4.80 -5.94
CA GLU A 166 18.41 -4.29 -6.63
C GLU A 166 18.07 -3.04 -7.47
N ASN A 167 16.89 -3.02 -8.09
CA ASN A 167 16.44 -1.93 -8.98
C ASN A 167 15.08 -1.34 -8.57
N CYS A 168 14.54 -1.76 -7.42
CA CYS A 168 13.21 -1.38 -6.96
C CYS A 168 13.27 -0.83 -5.55
N GLU A 169 12.57 0.28 -5.33
CA GLU A 169 12.31 0.83 -4.01
C GLU A 169 10.97 0.31 -3.47
N LEU A 170 10.77 0.38 -2.15
CA LEU A 170 9.49 0.13 -1.51
C LEU A 170 9.04 1.38 -0.77
N TRP A 171 7.89 1.92 -1.15
CA TRP A 171 7.27 3.08 -0.51
C TRP A 171 6.07 2.66 0.31
N LEU A 172 6.20 2.78 1.63
CA LEU A 172 5.12 2.53 2.58
C LEU A 172 4.39 3.85 2.87
N VAL A 173 3.19 3.98 2.29
CA VAL A 173 2.44 5.24 2.26
C VAL A 173 1.31 5.23 3.29
N GLY A 174 1.10 6.33 4.01
CA GLY A 174 0.07 6.42 5.05
C GLY A 174 0.59 6.09 6.46
N TYR A 175 1.66 6.76 6.87
CA TYR A 175 2.36 6.39 8.11
C TYR A 175 1.59 6.62 9.41
N SER A 176 0.53 7.43 9.41
CA SER A 176 -0.20 7.77 10.65
C SER A 176 -0.77 6.54 11.34
N GLU A 177 -1.24 5.56 10.56
CA GLU A 177 -1.79 4.31 11.08
C GLU A 177 -0.71 3.24 11.35
N LEU A 178 0.57 3.55 11.10
CA LEU A 178 1.72 2.71 11.48
C LEU A 178 2.28 3.08 12.87
N LYS A 179 1.86 4.21 13.45
CA LYS A 179 2.31 4.61 14.79
C LYS A 179 1.80 3.64 15.85
N GLU A 180 2.31 3.75 17.07
CA GLU A 180 1.82 2.97 18.21
C GLU A 180 0.29 3.05 18.31
N LYS A 181 -0.39 1.91 18.49
CA LYS A 181 -1.86 1.78 18.53
C LYS A 181 -2.60 2.18 17.23
N GLY A 182 -1.85 2.41 16.15
CA GLY A 182 -2.39 2.56 14.80
C GLY A 182 -3.04 1.25 14.30
N LEU A 183 -3.88 1.35 13.28
CA LEU A 183 -4.54 0.16 12.72
C LEU A 183 -3.55 -0.86 12.12
N PHE A 184 -2.41 -0.38 11.61
CA PHE A 184 -1.47 -1.16 10.82
C PHE A 184 -0.19 -1.53 11.58
N THR A 185 -0.26 -1.68 12.90
CA THR A 185 0.90 -2.11 13.71
C THR A 185 1.36 -3.51 13.35
N SER A 186 0.43 -4.46 13.13
CA SER A 186 0.79 -5.84 12.76
C SER A 186 1.50 -5.86 11.40
N TYR A 187 1.00 -5.10 10.40
CA TYR A 187 1.72 -4.93 9.13
C TYR A 187 3.14 -4.36 9.33
N ARG A 188 3.26 -3.26 10.10
CA ARG A 188 4.55 -2.59 10.37
C ARG A 188 5.56 -3.57 10.97
N ASP A 189 5.18 -4.23 12.06
CA ASP A 189 6.09 -5.06 12.84
C ASP A 189 6.52 -6.29 12.04
N THR A 190 5.58 -6.92 11.33
CA THR A 190 5.88 -8.03 10.43
C THR A 190 6.79 -7.61 9.27
N LEU A 191 6.57 -6.44 8.65
CA LEU A 191 7.42 -5.95 7.57
C LEU A 191 8.86 -5.74 8.05
N LYS A 192 9.05 -5.11 9.22
CA LYS A 192 10.38 -4.88 9.80
C LYS A 192 11.09 -6.18 10.18
N GLN A 193 10.35 -7.19 10.63
CA GLN A 193 10.92 -8.51 10.91
C GLN A 193 11.29 -9.27 9.63
N SER A 194 10.57 -9.02 8.52
CA SER A 194 10.72 -9.77 7.27
C SER A 194 11.77 -9.19 6.31
N ILE A 195 12.16 -7.92 6.48
CA ILE A 195 13.15 -7.24 5.62
C ILE A 195 14.37 -6.84 6.47
N SER A 196 15.56 -7.25 6.04
CA SER A 196 16.82 -6.95 6.73
C SER A 196 17.92 -6.56 5.73
N GLY A 197 19.05 -6.04 6.23
CA GLY A 197 20.22 -5.72 5.43
C GLY A 197 19.95 -4.68 4.32
N ALA A 198 20.61 -4.86 3.17
CA ALA A 198 20.54 -3.93 2.04
C ALA A 198 19.12 -3.73 1.46
N GLN A 199 18.22 -4.70 1.66
CA GLN A 199 16.82 -4.55 1.29
C GLN A 199 16.13 -3.46 2.14
N TRP A 200 16.47 -3.36 3.43
CA TRP A 200 15.86 -2.36 4.32
C TRP A 200 16.23 -0.93 3.95
N ASP A 201 17.40 -0.74 3.33
CA ASP A 201 17.87 0.56 2.85
C ASP A 201 17.03 1.09 1.67
N LYS A 202 16.27 0.20 1.00
CA LYS A 202 15.35 0.52 -0.10
C LYS A 202 13.90 0.74 0.36
N VAL A 203 13.64 0.65 1.66
CA VAL A 203 12.34 0.95 2.25
C VAL A 203 12.29 2.43 2.64
N PHE A 204 11.23 3.10 2.23
CA PHE A 204 10.94 4.50 2.50
C PHE A 204 9.50 4.64 3.01
N VAL A 205 9.25 5.59 3.91
CA VAL A 205 7.94 5.80 4.53
C VAL A 205 7.43 7.20 4.23
N PHE A 206 6.15 7.33 3.89
CA PHE A 206 5.60 8.60 3.43
C PHE A 206 4.19 8.89 3.96
N GLN A 207 3.82 10.17 3.98
CA GLN A 207 2.43 10.60 4.13
C GLN A 207 1.54 10.05 3.01
N HIS A 208 0.25 9.97 3.29
CA HIS A 208 -0.74 9.47 2.33
C HIS A 208 -0.85 10.38 1.08
N PHE A 209 -1.17 9.84 -0.10
CA PHE A 209 -1.33 10.68 -1.31
C PHE A 209 -2.62 11.53 -1.30
N SER A 210 -3.66 11.06 -0.63
CA SER A 210 -4.94 11.79 -0.51
C SER A 210 -4.74 13.18 0.08
N MET A 211 -5.58 14.13 -0.35
CA MET A 211 -5.53 15.53 0.09
C MET A 211 -4.15 16.18 -0.11
N ASN A 212 -3.36 15.70 -1.07
CA ASN A 212 -2.00 16.18 -1.36
C ASN A 212 -1.02 16.08 -0.18
N ARG A 213 -1.29 15.20 0.82
CA ARG A 213 -0.49 15.17 2.05
C ARG A 213 0.98 14.85 1.77
N PHE A 214 1.27 13.86 0.93
CA PHE A 214 2.63 13.58 0.46
C PHE A 214 3.34 14.82 -0.12
N THR A 215 2.70 15.55 -1.04
CA THR A 215 3.35 16.70 -1.70
C THR A 215 3.47 17.92 -0.78
N ILE A 216 2.53 18.11 0.14
CA ILE A 216 2.59 19.17 1.16
C ILE A 216 3.77 18.90 2.10
N ASP A 217 3.88 17.66 2.58
CA ASP A 217 4.95 17.19 3.47
C ASP A 217 6.32 17.33 2.79
N LEU A 218 6.44 16.92 1.53
CA LEU A 218 7.66 17.11 0.73
C LEU A 218 8.04 18.58 0.55
N ALA A 219 7.08 19.45 0.26
CA ALA A 219 7.34 20.87 0.09
C ALA A 219 7.77 21.53 1.41
N GLU A 220 7.13 21.16 2.52
CA GLU A 220 7.48 21.64 3.85
C GLU A 220 8.88 21.19 4.27
N TYR A 221 9.20 19.90 4.10
CA TYR A 221 10.54 19.37 4.34
C TYR A 221 11.60 20.09 3.49
N THR A 222 11.31 20.29 2.20
CA THR A 222 12.24 20.98 1.29
C THR A 222 12.52 22.41 1.76
N LYS A 223 11.48 23.16 2.14
CA LYS A 223 11.61 24.53 2.64
C LYS A 223 12.39 24.59 3.96
N GLN A 224 12.16 23.66 4.87
CA GLN A 224 12.84 23.63 6.17
C GLN A 224 14.32 23.24 6.06
N ASN A 225 14.71 22.55 4.98
CA ASN A 225 16.05 22.00 4.77
C ASN A 225 16.75 22.57 3.52
N GLU A 226 16.36 23.77 3.07
CA GLU A 226 16.81 24.37 1.81
C GLU A 226 18.35 24.42 1.67
N ALA A 227 19.06 24.81 2.74
CA ALA A 227 20.51 24.90 2.74
C ALA A 227 21.21 23.55 2.49
N VAL A 228 20.64 22.46 3.02
CA VAL A 228 21.17 21.09 2.89
C VAL A 228 20.79 20.48 1.54
N LEU A 229 19.61 20.83 1.02
CA LEU A 229 19.04 20.25 -0.20
C LEU A 229 19.39 21.02 -1.48
N LYS A 230 20.09 22.17 -1.39
CA LYS A 230 20.35 23.08 -2.52
C LYS A 230 20.90 22.42 -3.78
N ASN A 231 21.71 21.36 -3.65
CA ASN A 231 22.31 20.63 -4.77
C ASN A 231 21.80 19.18 -4.89
N LYS A 232 20.69 18.85 -4.20
CA LYS A 232 20.08 17.52 -4.24
C LYS A 232 19.03 17.45 -5.33
N SER A 233 19.01 16.34 -6.05
CA SER A 233 17.92 16.01 -6.96
C SER A 233 16.63 15.77 -6.20
N LEU A 234 15.48 15.88 -6.88
CA LEU A 234 14.19 15.54 -6.29
C LEU A 234 14.17 14.11 -5.73
N LYS A 235 14.79 13.16 -6.43
CA LYS A 235 14.91 11.77 -5.98
C LYS A 235 15.64 11.66 -4.65
N GLU A 236 16.76 12.35 -4.49
CA GLU A 236 17.51 12.37 -3.23
C GLU A 236 16.71 13.01 -2.10
N THR A 237 15.99 14.10 -2.38
CA THR A 237 15.13 14.76 -1.39
C THR A 237 14.00 13.85 -0.91
N ILE A 238 13.33 13.16 -1.83
CA ILE A 238 12.29 12.17 -1.50
C ILE A 238 12.89 11.02 -0.67
N ALA A 239 14.07 10.52 -1.03
CA ALA A 239 14.73 9.47 -0.28
C ALA A 239 15.05 9.91 1.16
N GLN A 240 15.55 11.14 1.36
CA GLN A 240 15.84 11.67 2.70
C GLN A 240 14.56 11.83 3.55
N LEU A 241 13.49 12.37 2.97
CA LEU A 241 12.19 12.44 3.64
C LEU A 241 11.66 11.05 4.02
N GLY A 242 11.78 10.10 3.10
CA GLY A 242 11.36 8.72 3.32
C GLY A 242 12.13 8.01 4.43
N ILE A 243 13.43 8.30 4.56
CA ILE A 243 14.28 7.80 5.64
C ILE A 243 13.89 8.45 6.97
N LEU A 244 13.66 9.77 6.99
CA LEU A 244 13.23 10.49 8.20
C LEU A 244 12.00 9.83 8.82
N HIS A 245 10.94 9.63 8.03
CA HIS A 245 9.73 8.98 8.54
C HIS A 245 9.92 7.49 8.82
N LYS A 246 10.81 6.80 8.10
CA LYS A 246 11.17 5.42 8.45
C LYS A 246 11.74 5.36 9.85
N THR A 247 12.66 6.26 10.20
CA THR A 247 13.23 6.35 11.55
C THR A 247 12.17 6.69 12.59
N GLU A 248 11.26 7.62 12.31
CA GLU A 248 10.15 7.96 13.22
C GLU A 248 9.21 6.78 13.51
N ILE A 249 8.88 5.99 12.48
CA ILE A 249 7.92 4.88 12.60
C ILE A 249 8.54 3.61 13.16
N PHE A 250 9.79 3.32 12.79
CA PHE A 250 10.44 2.05 13.12
C PHE A 250 11.50 2.18 14.22
N GLY A 251 11.89 3.39 14.63
CA GLY A 251 12.89 3.62 15.68
C GLY A 251 14.29 3.14 15.32
N CYS A 252 14.68 3.21 14.04
CA CYS A 252 16.00 2.82 13.54
C CYS A 252 16.62 3.86 12.62
#